data_AF-A0A9E0R1K2-F1
#
_entry.id   AF-A0A9E0R1K2-F1
#
_cell.length_a   1.000
_cell.length_b   1.000
_cell.length_c   1.000
_cell.angle_alpha   90.00
_cell.angle_beta   90.00
_cell.angle_gamma   90.00
#
_symmetry.space_group_name_H-M   'P 1'
#
loop_
_entity.id
_entity.type
_entity.pdbx_description
1 polymer ?
#
loop_
_entity_poly.entity_id
_entity_poly.type
_entity_poly.pdbx_seq_one_letter_code
_entity_poly.pdbx_strand_id
1 'polypeptide(L)'
;MQYDLRISDIQLSYLKHHRSTEKGVALLSVLWVVTILSLLAGSLVASQRSSTDTTRQWIYQAQARYAAEAAVHLTLYNLLSHQLQPGSESTEEEEPPIYAGFKLYNTIFSEAGKADINKISEPLLRKIIQGVLDDPQRADAISDSILDWRDGDELVRLNGAERRDYLMADHPFLPTNQPFKSVAELQRVMGMTPPL
;
A
#
# COMPACT_ATOMS: atom_id res chain seq x y z
N MET A 1 59.40 65.56 -67.22
CA MET A 1 60.48 65.74 -66.23
C MET A 1 60.61 64.42 -65.47
N GLN A 2 61.84 63.93 -65.41
CA GLN A 2 62.27 62.54 -65.22
C GLN A 2 62.61 62.24 -63.74
N TYR A 3 63.06 61.01 -63.47
CA TYR A 3 63.43 60.31 -62.21
C TYR A 3 62.26 59.47 -61.67
N ASP A 4 62.11 58.16 -61.87
CA ASP A 4 62.99 57.00 -62.08
C ASP A 4 63.93 56.61 -60.91
N LEU A 5 63.89 55.30 -60.60
CA LEU A 5 64.72 54.46 -59.72
C LEU A 5 64.34 54.46 -58.22
N ARG A 6 64.13 53.32 -57.54
CA ARG A 6 64.65 51.98 -57.80
C ARG A 6 63.82 50.90 -57.08
N ILE A 7 63.48 49.88 -57.86
CA ILE A 7 63.17 48.53 -57.43
C ILE A 7 64.49 47.87 -57.04
N SER A 8 64.73 47.65 -55.75
CA SER A 8 65.73 46.70 -55.27
C SER A 8 65.48 46.48 -53.78
N ASP A 9 64.61 45.52 -53.46
CA ASP A 9 64.64 44.67 -52.25
C ASP A 9 63.39 43.76 -52.23
N ILE A 10 63.05 43.23 -53.40
CA ILE A 10 62.18 42.08 -53.54
C ILE A 10 63.13 40.88 -53.60
N GLN A 11 62.88 39.85 -52.77
CA GLN A 11 63.59 38.57 -52.65
C GLN A 11 64.47 38.42 -51.39
N LEU A 12 63.87 38.40 -50.20
CA LEU A 12 64.31 37.45 -49.16
C LEU A 12 63.21 37.23 -48.14
N SER A 13 63.03 35.95 -47.77
CA SER A 13 62.16 35.46 -46.69
C SER A 13 60.74 35.06 -47.12
N TYR A 14 60.71 34.14 -48.10
CA TYR A 14 59.88 32.94 -47.95
C TYR A 14 60.01 32.40 -46.52
N LEU A 15 58.90 31.97 -45.93
CA LEU A 15 58.71 31.42 -44.56
C LEU A 15 58.34 32.46 -43.48
N LYS A 16 57.07 32.81 -43.41
CA LYS A 16 56.45 33.10 -42.11
C LYS A 16 55.27 32.16 -41.89
N HIS A 17 55.58 31.13 -41.09
CA HIS A 17 54.68 30.14 -40.53
C HIS A 17 53.30 30.72 -40.18
N HIS A 18 52.25 30.00 -40.57
CA HIS A 18 50.95 30.02 -39.92
C HIS A 18 51.10 29.69 -38.43
N ARG A 19 51.30 30.68 -37.56
CA ARG A 19 51.18 30.47 -36.10
C ARG A 19 50.83 31.77 -35.39
N SER A 20 49.54 32.04 -35.22
CA SER A 20 49.03 32.73 -34.03
C SER A 20 47.50 32.65 -33.86
N THR A 21 46.86 31.52 -34.20
CA THR A 21 45.44 31.28 -33.86
C THR A 21 45.28 30.33 -32.67
N GLU A 22 46.36 29.94 -31.98
CA GLU A 22 46.28 28.99 -30.87
C GLU A 22 45.83 29.63 -29.54
N LYS A 23 46.04 30.95 -29.35
CA LYS A 23 45.70 31.63 -28.08
C LYS A 23 44.19 31.83 -27.89
N GLY A 24 43.42 31.96 -28.97
CA GLY A 24 41.96 32.11 -28.89
C GLY A 24 41.22 30.78 -28.68
N VAL A 25 41.69 29.71 -29.34
CA VAL A 25 41.08 28.37 -29.25
C VAL A 25 41.33 27.73 -27.87
N ALA A 26 42.51 27.95 -27.29
CA ALA A 26 42.83 27.45 -25.95
C ALA A 26 41.89 28.02 -24.86
N LEU A 27 41.56 29.31 -24.93
CA LEU A 27 40.62 29.93 -23.98
C LEU A 27 39.19 29.39 -24.17
N LEU A 28 38.78 29.15 -25.42
CA LEU A 28 37.50 28.53 -25.74
C LEU A 28 37.42 27.09 -25.20
N SER A 29 38.47 26.29 -25.35
CA SER A 29 38.50 24.91 -24.83
C SER A 29 38.47 24.86 -23.31
N VAL A 30 39.17 25.78 -22.62
CA VAL A 30 39.14 25.86 -21.16
C VAL A 30 37.75 26.27 -20.67
N LEU A 31 37.13 27.26 -21.32
CA LEU A 31 35.77 27.65 -20.99
C LEU A 31 34.79 26.47 -21.14
N TRP A 32 34.90 25.70 -22.21
CA TRP A 32 34.07 24.51 -22.43
C TRP A 32 34.32 23.40 -21.41
N VAL A 33 35.57 23.15 -21.03
CA VAL A 33 35.88 22.16 -19.99
C VAL A 33 35.30 22.61 -18.64
N VAL A 34 35.43 23.89 -18.30
CA VAL A 34 34.89 24.45 -17.05
C VAL A 34 33.36 24.43 -17.03
N THR A 35 32.69 24.71 -18.15
CA THR A 35 31.22 24.63 -18.22
C THR A 35 30.73 23.19 -18.08
N ILE A 36 31.33 22.24 -18.78
CA ILE A 36 30.98 20.81 -18.67
C ILE A 36 31.23 20.32 -17.23
N LEU A 37 32.38 20.68 -16.64
CA LEU A 37 32.72 20.27 -15.28
C LEU A 37 31.76 20.89 -14.25
N SER A 38 31.33 22.13 -14.47
CA SER A 38 30.33 22.82 -13.64
C SER A 38 28.94 22.20 -13.76
N LEU A 39 28.52 21.79 -14.96
CA LEU A 39 27.26 21.07 -15.18
C LEU A 39 27.27 19.69 -14.49
N LEU A 40 28.38 18.95 -14.61
CA LEU A 40 28.56 17.66 -13.94
C LEU A 40 28.50 17.81 -12.41
N ALA A 41 29.23 18.76 -11.85
CA ALA A 41 29.21 19.05 -10.42
C ALA A 41 27.81 19.45 -9.94
N GLY A 42 27.11 20.31 -10.69
CA GLY A 42 25.72 20.69 -10.39
C GLY A 42 24.77 19.50 -10.39
N SER A 43 24.90 18.59 -11.36
CA SER A 43 24.05 17.40 -11.46
C SER A 43 24.26 16.42 -10.30
N LEU A 44 25.50 16.25 -9.82
CA LEU A 44 25.80 15.41 -8.65
C LEU A 44 25.18 16.00 -7.38
N VAL A 45 25.29 17.31 -7.19
CA VAL A 45 24.68 18.00 -6.04
C VAL A 45 23.15 17.88 -6.05
N ALA A 46 22.53 18.01 -7.22
CA ALA A 46 21.09 17.81 -7.37
C ALA A 46 20.69 16.35 -7.09
N SER A 47 21.45 15.38 -7.59
CA SER A 47 21.21 13.95 -7.37
C SER A 47 21.33 13.55 -5.91
N GLN A 48 22.29 14.09 -5.17
CA GLN A 48 22.51 13.78 -3.75
C GLN A 48 21.38 14.30 -2.84
N ARG A 49 20.72 15.40 -3.21
CA ARG A 49 19.55 15.90 -2.48
C ARG A 49 18.37 14.92 -2.50
N SER A 50 18.26 14.07 -3.53
CA SER A 50 17.18 13.08 -3.64
C SER A 50 17.40 11.86 -2.72
N SER A 51 18.64 11.58 -2.30
CA SER A 51 18.97 10.39 -1.48
C SER A 51 18.76 10.59 0.02
N THR A 52 18.61 11.83 0.50
CA THR A 52 18.39 12.10 1.93
C THR A 52 16.96 11.85 2.37
N ASP A 53 16.00 11.97 1.46
CA ASP A 53 14.57 11.83 1.79
C ASP A 53 14.18 10.36 1.92
N THR A 54 14.80 9.46 1.13
CA THR A 54 14.56 8.02 1.22
C THR A 54 15.00 7.48 2.58
N THR A 55 16.22 7.77 3.03
CA THR A 55 16.73 7.24 4.31
C THR A 55 15.89 7.70 5.51
N ARG A 56 15.42 8.97 5.48
CA ARG A 56 14.49 9.47 6.50
C ARG A 56 13.17 8.71 6.49
N GLN A 57 12.63 8.42 5.30
CA GLN A 57 11.39 7.65 5.16
C GLN A 57 11.53 6.23 5.72
N TRP A 58 12.64 5.54 5.47
CA TRP A 58 12.90 4.20 6.02
C TRP A 58 12.94 4.22 7.56
N ILE A 59 13.61 5.21 8.14
CA ILE A 59 13.64 5.40 9.60
C ILE A 59 12.24 5.69 10.14
N TYR A 60 11.48 6.56 9.47
CA TYR A 60 10.13 6.92 9.89
C TYR A 60 9.17 5.72 9.84
N GLN A 61 9.25 4.91 8.78
CA GLN A 61 8.45 3.68 8.65
C GLN A 61 8.82 2.65 9.72
N ALA A 62 10.12 2.48 9.99
CA ALA A 62 10.57 1.58 11.05
C ALA A 62 10.06 2.05 12.43
N GLN A 63 10.18 3.35 12.74
CA GLN A 63 9.66 3.93 13.98
C GLN A 63 8.14 3.78 14.10
N ALA A 64 7.38 4.04 13.04
CA ALA A 64 5.93 3.89 13.02
C ALA A 64 5.52 2.42 13.29
N ARG A 65 6.22 1.46 12.67
CA ARG A 65 5.97 0.03 12.88
C ARG A 65 6.25 -0.38 14.33
N TYR A 66 7.39 0.00 14.88
CA TYR A 66 7.71 -0.32 16.27
C TYR A 66 6.78 0.37 17.26
N ALA A 67 6.32 1.59 16.96
CA ALA A 67 5.29 2.25 17.77
C ALA A 67 3.96 1.48 17.74
N ALA A 68 3.54 0.98 16.59
CA ALA A 68 2.33 0.15 16.47
C ALA A 68 2.47 -1.19 17.22
N GLU A 69 3.62 -1.87 17.11
CA GLU A 69 3.90 -3.11 17.86
C GLU A 69 3.89 -2.86 19.38
N ALA A 70 4.50 -1.76 19.84
CA ALA A 70 4.46 -1.35 21.25
C ALA A 70 3.02 -1.06 21.72
N ALA A 71 2.20 -0.42 20.89
CA ALA A 71 0.80 -0.14 21.19
C ALA A 71 0.00 -1.43 21.42
N VAL A 72 0.23 -2.47 20.61
CA VAL A 72 -0.40 -3.79 20.79
C VAL A 72 -0.02 -4.39 22.14
N HIS A 73 1.28 -4.38 22.49
CA HIS A 73 1.75 -4.91 23.77
C HIS A 73 1.19 -4.15 24.97
N LEU A 74 1.14 -2.81 24.89
CA LEU A 74 0.54 -1.97 25.92
C LEU A 74 -0.95 -2.27 26.08
N THR A 75 -1.67 -2.36 24.96
CA THR A 75 -3.10 -2.69 24.94
C THR A 75 -3.36 -4.07 25.56
N LEU A 76 -2.54 -5.06 25.22
CA LEU A 76 -2.61 -6.40 25.79
C LEU A 76 -2.31 -6.40 27.30
N TYR A 77 -1.29 -5.68 27.74
CA TYR A 77 -0.97 -5.53 29.16
C TYR A 77 -2.13 -4.89 29.93
N ASN A 78 -2.72 -3.82 29.40
CA ASN A 78 -3.88 -3.15 30.00
C ASN A 78 -5.12 -4.06 30.03
N LEU A 79 -5.31 -4.91 29.00
CA LEU A 79 -6.38 -5.91 28.98
C LEU A 79 -6.17 -7.00 30.04
N LEU A 80 -4.96 -7.55 30.14
CA LEU A 80 -4.61 -8.59 31.13
C LEU A 80 -4.67 -8.06 32.57
N SER A 81 -4.30 -6.80 32.78
CA SER A 81 -4.39 -6.13 34.07
C SER A 81 -5.80 -5.63 34.41
N HIS A 82 -6.82 -5.99 33.61
CA HIS A 82 -8.23 -5.62 33.78
C HIS A 82 -8.48 -4.10 33.76
N GLN A 83 -7.56 -3.30 33.22
CA GLN A 83 -7.73 -1.85 33.04
C GLN A 83 -8.55 -1.51 31.79
N LEU A 84 -8.62 -2.43 30.82
CA LEU A 84 -9.49 -2.34 29.65
C LEU A 84 -10.48 -3.49 29.63
N GLN A 85 -11.71 -3.22 29.19
CA GLN A 85 -12.74 -4.23 28.97
C GLN A 85 -12.92 -4.45 27.46
N PRO A 86 -13.20 -5.68 27.00
CA PRO A 86 -13.57 -5.92 25.61
C PRO A 86 -14.78 -5.08 25.21
N GLY A 87 -14.70 -4.35 24.09
CA GLY A 87 -15.70 -3.36 23.68
C GLY A 87 -15.42 -1.94 24.18
N SER A 88 -14.35 -1.73 24.95
CA SER A 88 -13.83 -0.39 25.23
C SER A 88 -13.16 0.14 23.96
N GLU A 89 -13.83 1.08 23.30
CA GLU A 89 -13.17 1.92 22.29
C GLU A 89 -12.39 3.02 23.02
N SER A 90 -11.26 3.45 22.46
CA SER A 90 -10.75 4.79 22.80
C SER A 90 -11.81 5.77 22.32
N THR A 91 -12.68 6.22 23.22
CA THR A 91 -13.76 7.16 22.90
C THR A 91 -13.18 8.35 22.13
N GLU A 92 -13.86 8.84 21.10
CA GLU A 92 -13.40 10.02 20.32
C GLU A 92 -13.13 11.26 21.20
N GLU A 93 -13.66 11.27 22.43
CA GLU A 93 -13.47 12.32 23.43
C GLU A 93 -12.13 12.23 24.20
N GLU A 94 -11.43 11.10 24.19
CA GLU A 94 -10.10 10.96 24.82
C GLU A 94 -8.98 11.21 23.81
N GLU A 95 -8.03 12.11 24.16
CA GLU A 95 -6.86 12.31 23.30
C GLU A 95 -6.05 11.00 23.19
N PRO A 96 -5.76 10.51 21.97
CA PRO A 96 -5.04 9.26 21.79
C PRO A 96 -3.65 9.37 22.40
N PRO A 97 -3.19 8.34 23.13
CA PRO A 97 -1.87 8.37 23.74
C PRO A 97 -0.81 8.51 22.66
N ILE A 98 0.16 9.39 22.91
CA ILE A 98 1.29 9.61 22.02
C ILE A 98 2.44 8.73 22.45
N TYR A 99 2.91 7.86 21.56
CA TYR A 99 4.07 7.01 21.77
C TYR A 99 5.11 7.26 20.68
N ALA A 100 6.32 7.63 21.07
CA ALA A 100 7.42 7.94 20.13
C ALA A 100 7.04 8.96 19.03
N GLY A 101 6.14 9.90 19.32
CA GLY A 101 5.64 10.91 18.38
C GLY A 101 4.45 10.46 17.52
N PHE A 102 3.95 9.24 17.68
CA PHE A 102 2.79 8.70 16.98
C PHE A 102 1.56 8.68 17.87
N LYS A 103 0.43 9.17 17.35
CA LYS A 103 -0.88 9.00 17.99
C LYS A 103 -1.34 7.57 17.81
N LEU A 104 -1.73 6.91 18.90
CA LEU A 104 -2.17 5.53 18.89
C LEU A 104 -3.69 5.45 19.01
N TYR A 105 -4.32 4.76 18.05
CA TYR A 105 -5.74 4.43 18.08
C TYR A 105 -5.87 2.93 18.24
N ASN A 106 -6.59 2.48 19.25
CA ASN A 106 -6.82 1.07 19.52
C ASN A 106 -8.32 0.78 19.70
N THR A 107 -8.74 -0.36 19.15
CA THR A 107 -10.11 -0.84 19.31
C THR A 107 -10.04 -2.31 19.70
N ILE A 108 -10.66 -2.65 20.82
CA ILE A 108 -10.65 -4.01 21.35
C ILE A 108 -12.06 -4.58 21.24
N PHE A 109 -12.19 -5.69 20.52
CA PHE A 109 -13.45 -6.42 20.42
C PHE A 109 -13.34 -7.75 21.16
N SER A 110 -14.40 -8.10 21.90
CA SER A 110 -14.52 -9.45 22.45
C SER A 110 -14.76 -10.45 21.32
N GLU A 111 -13.90 -11.44 21.18
CA GLU A 111 -14.24 -12.62 20.35
C GLU A 111 -15.23 -13.54 21.05
N ALA A 112 -15.27 -13.53 22.39
CA ALA A 112 -16.18 -14.39 23.17
C ALA A 112 -17.66 -14.07 22.95
N GLY A 113 -17.98 -12.85 22.48
CA GLY A 113 -19.34 -12.46 22.08
C GLY A 113 -19.71 -12.84 20.65
N LYS A 114 -18.75 -13.31 19.83
CA LYS A 114 -19.00 -13.72 18.44
C LYS A 114 -19.37 -15.20 18.42
N ALA A 115 -20.40 -15.54 17.64
CA ALA A 115 -20.75 -16.93 17.41
C ALA A 115 -19.80 -17.56 16.38
N ASP A 116 -19.20 -18.70 16.73
CA ASP A 116 -18.37 -19.49 15.80
C ASP A 116 -19.28 -20.10 14.72
N ILE A 117 -19.19 -19.57 13.49
CA ILE A 117 -20.00 -20.01 12.34
C ILE A 117 -19.89 -21.51 12.06
N ASN A 118 -18.75 -22.12 12.39
CA ASN A 118 -18.52 -23.54 12.16
C ASN A 118 -19.15 -24.43 13.24
N LYS A 119 -19.44 -23.87 14.43
CA LYS A 119 -19.98 -24.63 15.59
C LYS A 119 -21.36 -24.16 16.05
N ILE A 120 -21.84 -23.05 15.53
CA ILE A 120 -23.14 -22.49 15.87
C ILE A 120 -24.25 -23.50 15.55
N SER A 121 -25.17 -23.67 16.49
CA SER A 121 -26.35 -24.49 16.30
C SER A 121 -27.31 -23.81 15.33
N GLU A 122 -28.02 -24.58 14.51
CA GLU A 122 -28.99 -24.05 13.56
C GLU A 122 -30.02 -23.10 14.22
N PRO A 123 -30.63 -23.42 15.37
CA PRO A 123 -31.59 -22.51 16.01
C PRO A 123 -30.99 -21.17 16.43
N LEU A 124 -29.71 -21.15 16.81
CA LEU A 124 -29.02 -19.92 17.18
C LEU A 124 -28.60 -19.11 15.94
N LEU A 125 -28.09 -19.78 14.90
CA LEU A 125 -27.77 -19.14 13.62
C LEU A 125 -28.98 -18.43 13.05
N ARG A 126 -30.11 -19.13 12.97
CA ARG A 126 -31.36 -18.58 12.44
C ARG A 126 -31.81 -17.35 13.24
N LYS A 127 -31.76 -17.41 14.57
CA LYS A 127 -32.07 -16.25 15.43
C LYS A 127 -31.15 -15.06 15.20
N ILE A 128 -29.85 -15.28 15.00
CA ILE A 128 -28.90 -14.20 14.71
C ILE A 128 -29.22 -13.57 13.36
N ILE A 129 -29.40 -14.37 12.31
CA ILE A 129 -29.68 -13.87 10.96
C ILE A 129 -31.02 -13.14 10.90
N GLN A 130 -32.07 -13.67 11.54
CA GLN A 130 -33.37 -13.00 11.68
C GLN A 130 -33.30 -11.71 12.51
N GLY A 131 -32.34 -11.58 13.42
CA GLY A 131 -32.11 -10.34 14.16
C GLY A 131 -31.39 -9.26 13.36
N VAL A 132 -30.73 -9.63 12.25
CA VAL A 132 -29.98 -8.72 11.38
C VAL A 132 -30.79 -8.34 10.13
N LEU A 133 -31.64 -9.24 9.65
CA LEU A 133 -32.44 -9.04 8.44
C LEU A 133 -33.90 -8.80 8.78
N ASP A 134 -34.48 -7.74 8.21
CA ASP A 134 -35.91 -7.42 8.36
C ASP A 134 -36.85 -8.36 7.56
N ASP A 135 -36.29 -9.25 6.72
CA ASP A 135 -37.02 -10.20 5.87
C ASP A 135 -36.84 -11.65 6.39
N PRO A 136 -37.90 -12.25 6.98
CA PRO A 136 -37.85 -13.61 7.50
C PRO A 136 -37.55 -14.69 6.44
N GLN A 137 -38.08 -14.54 5.22
CA GLN A 137 -37.88 -15.53 4.15
C GLN A 137 -36.43 -15.53 3.69
N ARG A 138 -35.87 -14.32 3.51
CA ARG A 138 -34.46 -14.15 3.17
C ARG A 138 -33.55 -14.63 4.30
N ALA A 139 -33.92 -14.37 5.55
CA ALA A 139 -33.18 -14.85 6.71
C ALA A 139 -33.12 -16.38 6.77
N ASP A 140 -34.23 -17.05 6.47
CA ASP A 140 -34.29 -18.51 6.42
C ASP A 140 -33.47 -19.08 5.26
N ALA A 141 -33.57 -18.48 4.07
CA ALA A 141 -32.79 -18.91 2.90
C ALA A 141 -31.27 -18.76 3.11
N ILE A 142 -30.84 -17.64 3.69
CA ILE A 142 -29.42 -17.43 4.01
C ILE A 142 -28.96 -18.39 5.10
N SER A 143 -29.77 -18.62 6.14
CA SER A 143 -29.42 -19.56 7.21
C SER A 143 -29.24 -20.98 6.67
N ASP A 144 -30.17 -21.44 5.83
CA ASP A 144 -30.10 -22.76 5.20
C ASP A 144 -28.89 -22.86 4.25
N SER A 145 -28.64 -21.82 3.44
CA SER A 145 -27.50 -21.77 2.52
C SER A 145 -26.13 -21.76 3.24
N ILE A 146 -26.04 -21.14 4.42
CA ILE A 146 -24.83 -21.20 5.27
C ILE A 146 -24.60 -22.62 5.78
N LEU A 147 -25.67 -23.34 6.13
CA LEU A 147 -25.57 -24.70 6.63
C LEU A 147 -25.17 -25.68 5.52
N ASP A 148 -25.76 -25.56 4.33
CA ASP A 148 -25.41 -26.36 3.12
C ASP A 148 -23.97 -26.05 2.66
N TRP A 149 -23.50 -24.81 2.81
CA TRP A 149 -22.10 -24.49 2.54
C TRP A 149 -21.11 -25.28 3.43
N ARG A 150 -21.52 -25.49 4.69
CA ARG A 150 -20.67 -25.98 5.77
C ARG A 150 -20.65 -27.51 5.85
N ASP A 151 -21.76 -28.17 5.60
CA ASP A 151 -21.85 -29.63 5.72
C ASP A 151 -21.23 -30.35 4.53
N GLY A 152 -20.95 -31.64 4.73
CA GLY A 152 -20.14 -32.43 3.81
C GLY A 152 -20.93 -33.25 2.80
N ASP A 153 -22.25 -33.09 2.78
CA ASP A 153 -23.14 -33.83 1.88
C ASP A 153 -23.58 -32.97 0.69
N GLU A 154 -24.57 -33.43 -0.08
CA GLU A 154 -25.12 -32.68 -1.24
C GLU A 154 -26.64 -32.53 -1.08
N LEU A 155 -27.16 -32.63 0.15
CA LEU A 155 -28.59 -32.54 0.43
C LEU A 155 -28.98 -31.08 0.65
N VAL A 156 -29.77 -30.56 -0.28
CA VAL A 156 -30.31 -29.21 -0.19
C VAL A 156 -31.36 -29.12 0.92
N ARG A 157 -31.17 -28.18 1.85
CA ARG A 157 -32.18 -27.81 2.85
C ARG A 157 -33.39 -27.10 2.21
N LEU A 158 -34.47 -26.94 2.97
CA LEU A 158 -35.75 -26.42 2.45
C LEU A 158 -35.61 -25.13 1.64
N ASN A 159 -34.82 -24.16 2.14
CA ASN A 159 -34.51 -22.92 1.43
C ASN A 159 -33.00 -22.77 1.19
N GLY A 160 -32.28 -23.89 1.20
CA GLY A 160 -30.82 -23.94 1.05
C GLY A 160 -30.37 -23.88 -0.40
N ALA A 161 -29.09 -24.12 -0.60
CA ALA A 161 -28.48 -24.12 -1.92
C ALA A 161 -27.22 -24.98 -1.91
N GLU A 162 -27.15 -25.92 -2.85
CA GLU A 162 -25.97 -26.76 -3.07
C GLU A 162 -25.29 -26.43 -4.40
N ARG A 163 -24.15 -27.07 -4.66
CA ARG A 163 -23.37 -26.90 -5.91
C ARG A 163 -24.24 -26.73 -7.16
N ARG A 164 -25.29 -27.54 -7.32
CA ARG A 164 -26.18 -27.48 -8.49
C ARG A 164 -26.93 -26.14 -8.59
N ASP A 165 -27.42 -25.62 -7.48
CA ASP A 165 -28.19 -24.38 -7.42
C ASP A 165 -27.28 -23.17 -7.70
N TYR A 166 -26.03 -23.20 -7.19
CA TYR A 166 -25.02 -22.19 -7.51
C TYR A 166 -24.68 -22.15 -9.01
N LEU A 167 -24.56 -23.32 -9.65
CA LEU A 167 -24.33 -23.40 -11.09
C LEU A 167 -25.54 -22.90 -11.90
N MET A 168 -26.76 -23.21 -11.46
CA MET A 168 -27.98 -22.72 -12.12
C MET A 168 -28.13 -21.19 -12.00
N ALA A 169 -27.63 -20.61 -10.92
CA ALA A 169 -27.62 -19.17 -10.68
C ALA A 169 -26.43 -18.44 -11.34
N ASP A 170 -25.58 -19.12 -12.11
CA ASP A 170 -24.32 -18.59 -12.66
C ASP A 170 -23.45 -17.90 -11.58
N HIS A 171 -23.46 -18.47 -10.37
CA HIS A 171 -22.78 -17.88 -9.23
C HIS A 171 -21.25 -18.09 -9.35
N PRO A 172 -20.42 -17.07 -9.09
CA PRO A 172 -18.96 -17.13 -9.32
C PRO A 172 -18.23 -18.08 -8.37
N PHE A 173 -18.89 -18.51 -7.30
CA PHE A 173 -18.34 -19.41 -6.29
C PHE A 173 -19.24 -20.62 -6.10
N LEU A 174 -18.63 -21.73 -5.72
CA LEU A 174 -19.33 -22.97 -5.37
C LEU A 174 -19.11 -23.28 -3.88
N PRO A 175 -20.11 -23.92 -3.23
CA PRO A 175 -19.96 -24.47 -1.89
C PRO A 175 -18.72 -25.36 -1.78
N THR A 176 -18.02 -25.22 -0.65
CA THR A 176 -16.83 -26.02 -0.34
C THR A 176 -17.17 -27.34 0.32
N ASN A 177 -18.40 -27.49 0.82
CA ASN A 177 -18.93 -28.63 1.58
C ASN A 177 -17.97 -29.00 2.73
N GLN A 178 -17.50 -27.95 3.40
CA GLN A 178 -16.45 -27.98 4.42
C GLN A 178 -16.62 -26.78 5.36
N PRO A 179 -16.10 -26.85 6.59
CA PRO A 179 -16.05 -25.70 7.49
C PRO A 179 -15.41 -24.47 6.84
N PHE A 180 -15.97 -23.30 7.13
CA PHE A 180 -15.46 -22.01 6.68
C PHE A 180 -14.00 -21.82 7.14
N LYS A 181 -13.11 -21.49 6.20
CA LYS A 181 -11.70 -21.17 6.49
C LYS A 181 -11.52 -19.74 6.95
N SER A 182 -12.44 -18.85 6.57
CA SER A 182 -12.45 -17.46 6.98
C SER A 182 -13.88 -16.92 6.98
N VAL A 183 -14.17 -15.91 7.81
CA VAL A 183 -15.48 -15.23 7.82
C VAL A 183 -15.80 -14.58 6.47
N ALA A 184 -14.78 -14.19 5.69
CA ALA A 184 -14.95 -13.60 4.37
C ALA A 184 -15.63 -14.54 3.36
N GLU A 185 -15.56 -15.87 3.56
CA GLU A 185 -16.25 -16.84 2.72
C GLU A 185 -17.78 -16.74 2.85
N LEU A 186 -18.32 -16.15 3.92
CA LEU A 186 -19.75 -15.88 4.03
C LEU A 186 -20.27 -15.01 2.87
N GLN A 187 -19.45 -14.12 2.32
CA GLN A 187 -19.83 -13.29 1.17
C GLN A 187 -20.07 -14.11 -0.12
N ARG A 188 -19.63 -15.37 -0.14
CA ARG A 188 -19.80 -16.29 -1.27
C ARG A 188 -21.04 -17.16 -1.15
N VAL A 189 -21.73 -17.11 0.00
CA VAL A 189 -22.94 -17.90 0.23
C VAL A 189 -24.11 -17.29 -0.57
N MET A 190 -24.94 -18.16 -1.15
CA MET A 190 -26.13 -17.77 -1.90
C MET A 190 -27.02 -16.81 -1.10
N GLY A 191 -27.45 -15.72 -1.73
CA GLY A 191 -28.32 -14.72 -1.12
C GLY A 191 -27.62 -13.69 -0.22
N MET A 192 -26.32 -13.85 0.05
CA MET A 192 -25.50 -12.81 0.68
C MET A 192 -25.22 -11.69 -0.32
N THR A 193 -25.47 -10.44 0.10
CA THR A 193 -25.07 -9.27 -0.67
C THR A 193 -23.65 -8.86 -0.31
N PRO A 194 -22.82 -8.44 -1.28
CA PRO A 194 -21.53 -7.83 -0.97
C PRO A 194 -21.72 -6.67 0.01
N PRO A 195 -20.75 -6.40 0.91
CA PRO A 195 -20.80 -5.21 1.74
C PRO A 195 -20.88 -3.96 0.86
N LEU A 196 -21.75 -3.03 1.25
CA LEU A 196 -21.86 -1.68 0.67
C LEU A 196 -20.57 -0.89 0.89
#